data_AF-A0A4P1RI48-F1
#
_entry.id   AF-A0A4P1RI48-F1
#
_cell.length_a   1.000
_cell.length_b   1.000
_cell.length_c   1.000
_cell.angle_alpha   90.00
_cell.angle_beta   90.00
_cell.angle_gamma   90.00
#
_symmetry.space_group_name_H-M   'P 1'
#
loop_
_entity.id
_entity.type
_entity.pdbx_description
1 polymer ?
#
loop_
_entity_poly.entity_id
_entity_poly.type
_entity_poly.pdbx_seq_one_letter_code
_entity_poly.pdbx_strand_id
1 'polypeptide(L)'
;MPEYVGGLHTLRCLDISDCISLDKLPKDIGDLHNLEKLYLKGCSGLNELPYSVMNFKHLKHELYVICDEERASLWEHFPTIPNLKIEMPKVDISLSWLHGVRSRSYTLYSDLNSC
;
A
#
# COMPACT_ATOMS: atom_id res chain seq x y z
N MET A 1 10.89 -10.94 9.14
CA MET A 1 10.24 -9.71 9.64
C MET A 1 9.88 -9.94 11.11
N PRO A 2 10.01 -8.94 12.01
CA PRO A 2 9.71 -9.12 13.43
C PRO A 2 8.25 -9.53 13.68
N GLU A 3 8.02 -10.43 14.63
CA GLU A 3 6.68 -10.91 15.00
C GLU A 3 5.83 -9.86 15.72
N TYR A 4 6.46 -8.80 16.24
CA TYR A 4 5.82 -7.76 17.05
C TYR A 4 6.17 -6.37 16.52
N VAL A 5 5.16 -5.65 16.04
CA VAL A 5 5.26 -4.23 15.66
C VAL A 5 4.26 -3.36 16.43
N GLY A 6 3.30 -3.95 17.14
CA GLY A 6 2.21 -3.22 17.81
C GLY A 6 2.64 -2.24 18.90
N GLY A 7 3.88 -2.32 19.39
CA GLY A 7 4.44 -1.34 20.34
C GLY A 7 4.94 -0.05 19.71
N LEU A 8 4.96 0.06 18.38
CA LEU A 8 5.43 1.25 17.66
C LEU A 8 4.33 2.30 17.55
N HIS A 9 3.85 2.77 18.69
CA HIS A 9 2.72 3.70 18.77
C HIS A 9 3.00 5.06 18.10
N THR A 10 4.24 5.44 17.83
CA THR A 10 4.56 6.71 17.15
C THR A 10 4.76 6.57 15.65
N LEU A 11 4.67 5.34 15.11
CA LEU A 11 4.96 5.06 13.72
C LEU A 11 3.83 5.56 12.82
N ARG A 12 4.15 6.49 11.92
CA ARG A 12 3.21 7.04 10.92
C ARG A 12 3.40 6.47 9.52
N CYS A 13 4.62 6.04 9.20
CA CYS A 13 4.97 5.48 7.90
C CYS A 13 5.71 4.17 8.12
N LEU A 14 5.27 3.11 7.45
CA LEU A 14 5.95 1.82 7.39
C LEU A 14 6.20 1.48 5.92
N ASP A 15 7.46 1.34 5.56
CA ASP A 15 7.88 0.90 4.24
C ASP A 15 8.51 -0.49 4.32
N ILE A 16 7.88 -1.44 3.65
CA ILE A 16 8.36 -2.82 3.48
C ILE A 16 8.33 -3.23 2.01
N SER A 17 8.50 -2.24 1.14
CA SER A 17 8.56 -2.47 -0.30
C SER A 17 9.73 -3.40 -0.67
N ASP A 18 9.61 -4.10 -1.80
CA ASP A 18 10.57 -5.02 -2.39
C ASP A 18 11.01 -6.16 -1.46
N CYS A 19 10.24 -6.43 -0.40
CA CYS A 19 10.43 -7.56 0.49
C CYS A 19 9.88 -8.85 -0.14
N ILE A 20 10.55 -9.36 -1.17
CA ILE A 20 10.11 -10.52 -1.98
C ILE A 20 9.84 -11.78 -1.13
N SER A 21 10.63 -11.99 -0.07
CA SER A 21 10.48 -13.13 0.85
C SER A 21 9.40 -12.92 1.93
N LEU A 22 8.71 -11.79 1.93
CA LEU A 22 7.66 -11.51 2.90
C LEU A 22 6.38 -12.22 2.45
N ASP A 23 5.98 -13.25 3.19
CA ASP A 23 4.77 -14.03 2.94
C ASP A 23 3.56 -13.52 3.75
N LYS A 24 3.80 -12.91 4.91
CA LYS A 24 2.76 -12.43 5.84
C LYS A 24 3.18 -11.15 6.55
N LEU A 25 2.22 -10.27 6.85
CA LEU A 25 2.42 -9.14 7.76
C LEU A 25 2.38 -9.60 9.23
N PRO A 26 2.93 -8.83 10.18
CA PRO A 26 2.87 -9.19 11.58
C PRO A 26 1.40 -9.21 12.01
N LYS A 27 1.03 -10.19 12.85
CA LYS A 27 -0.33 -10.32 13.37
C LYS A 27 -0.81 -9.05 14.09
N ASP A 28 0.10 -8.23 14.61
CA ASP A 28 -0.22 -7.04 15.40
C ASP A 28 -0.10 -5.73 14.58
N ILE A 29 -0.06 -5.80 13.24
CA ILE A 29 0.02 -4.61 12.36
C ILE A 29 -1.16 -3.65 12.60
N GLY A 30 -2.34 -4.19 12.94
CA GLY A 30 -3.54 -3.43 13.27
C GLY A 30 -3.44 -2.58 14.54
N ASP A 31 -2.43 -2.81 15.38
CA ASP A 31 -2.23 -2.08 16.64
C ASP A 31 -1.39 -0.80 16.43
N LEU A 32 -0.94 -0.55 15.20
CA LEU A 32 -0.29 0.67 14.79
C LEU A 32 -1.32 1.81 14.62
N HIS A 33 -1.86 2.28 15.73
CA HIS A 33 -2.96 3.26 15.76
C HIS A 33 -2.62 4.65 15.19
N ASN A 34 -1.34 4.95 14.96
CA ASN A 34 -0.90 6.22 14.35
C ASN A 34 -0.37 6.04 12.92
N LEU A 35 -0.47 4.83 12.34
CA LEU A 35 -0.01 4.56 10.99
C LEU A 35 -0.90 5.24 9.97
N GLU A 36 -0.30 6.02 9.08
CA GLU A 36 -0.97 6.74 8.00
C GLU A 36 -0.58 6.21 6.63
N LYS A 37 0.63 5.66 6.48
CA LYS A 37 1.13 5.12 5.20
C LYS A 37 1.79 3.77 5.38
N LEU A 38 1.40 2.80 4.56
CA LEU A 38 1.96 1.47 4.49
C LEU A 38 2.36 1.15 3.05
N TYR A 39 3.66 1.05 2.78
CA TYR A 39 4.18 0.73 1.45
C TYR A 39 4.49 -0.76 1.34
N LEU A 40 3.80 -1.43 0.42
CA LEU A 40 3.84 -2.87 0.14
C LEU A 40 4.16 -3.14 -1.33
N LYS A 41 4.85 -2.23 -2.02
CA LYS A 41 5.23 -2.45 -3.42
C LYS A 41 6.23 -3.60 -3.52
N GLY A 42 6.17 -4.47 -4.51
CA GLY A 42 7.20 -5.50 -4.79
C GLY A 42 7.29 -6.68 -3.81
N CYS A 43 6.47 -6.77 -2.74
CA CYS A 43 6.47 -7.95 -1.85
C CYS A 43 5.62 -9.12 -2.42
N SER A 44 6.08 -9.74 -3.50
CA SER A 44 5.33 -10.77 -4.24
C SER A 44 4.85 -11.99 -3.43
N GLY A 45 5.45 -12.28 -2.27
CA GLY A 45 5.01 -13.37 -1.38
C GLY A 45 3.75 -13.08 -0.56
N LEU A 46 3.39 -11.81 -0.36
CA LEU A 46 2.34 -11.41 0.59
C LEU A 46 0.97 -11.34 -0.11
N ASN A 47 0.25 -12.46 -0.08
CA ASN A 47 -1.04 -12.60 -0.76
C ASN A 47 -2.22 -12.10 0.09
N GLU A 48 -2.09 -12.12 1.41
CA GLU A 48 -3.17 -11.88 2.34
C GLU A 48 -2.81 -10.81 3.38
N LEU A 49 -3.79 -9.96 3.72
CA LEU A 49 -3.68 -9.07 4.88
C LEU A 49 -4.11 -9.83 6.15
N PRO A 50 -3.41 -9.64 7.29
CA PRO A 50 -3.77 -10.28 8.54
C PRO A 50 -5.10 -9.73 9.05
N TYR A 51 -5.88 -10.53 9.77
CA TYR A 51 -7.20 -10.12 10.29
C TYR A 51 -7.15 -8.83 11.14
N SER A 52 -6.01 -8.53 11.77
CA SER A 52 -5.84 -7.31 12.57
C SER A 52 -5.92 -6.02 11.78
N VAL A 53 -5.82 -6.02 10.44
CA VAL A 53 -6.10 -4.80 9.64
C VAL A 53 -7.52 -4.26 9.87
N MET A 54 -8.44 -5.10 10.35
CA MET A 54 -9.78 -4.69 10.80
C MET A 54 -9.74 -3.68 11.96
N ASN A 55 -8.68 -3.68 12.77
CA ASN A 55 -8.51 -2.73 13.87
C ASN A 55 -8.32 -1.30 13.36
N PHE A 56 -7.93 -1.12 12.09
CA PHE A 56 -7.80 0.19 11.46
C PHE A 56 -9.16 0.91 11.27
N LYS A 57 -10.29 0.22 11.43
CA LYS A 57 -11.62 0.86 11.47
C LYS A 57 -11.79 1.88 12.59
N HIS A 58 -10.95 1.82 13.63
CA HIS A 58 -10.96 2.74 14.77
C HIS A 58 -9.97 3.90 14.64
N LEU A 59 -9.22 3.97 13.53
CA LEU A 59 -8.34 5.11 13.27
C LEU A 59 -9.17 6.41 13.16
N LYS A 60 -8.56 7.52 13.56
CA LYS A 60 -9.14 8.85 13.43
C LYS A 60 -8.72 9.54 12.11
N HIS A 61 -7.85 8.89 11.36
CA HIS A 61 -7.25 9.37 10.12
C HIS A 61 -7.28 8.26 9.06
N GLU A 62 -7.00 8.65 7.82
CA GLU A 62 -6.91 7.72 6.70
C GLU A 62 -5.56 7.00 6.69
N LEU A 63 -5.61 5.68 6.52
CA LEU A 63 -4.46 4.83 6.26
C LEU A 63 -4.38 4.54 4.77
N TYR A 64 -3.28 4.94 4.15
CA TYR A 64 -2.97 4.69 2.76
C TYR A 64 -2.10 3.43 2.67
N VAL A 65 -2.57 2.42 1.94
CA VAL A 65 -1.83 1.20 1.61
C VAL A 65 -1.37 1.32 0.17
N ILE A 66 -0.08 1.54 -0.02
CA ILE A 66 0.54 1.72 -1.33
C ILE A 66 1.02 0.36 -1.82
N CYS A 67 0.45 -0.17 -2.89
CA CYS A 67 0.79 -1.50 -3.41
C CYS A 67 0.74 -1.58 -4.95
N ASP A 68 1.16 -2.71 -5.50
CA ASP A 68 1.05 -2.99 -6.94
C ASP A 68 -0.35 -3.50 -7.32
N GLU A 69 -0.64 -3.46 -8.62
CA GLU A 69 -1.91 -3.88 -9.20
C GLU A 69 -2.36 -5.27 -8.77
N GLU A 70 -1.45 -6.25 -8.85
CA GLU A 70 -1.72 -7.64 -8.45
C GLU A 70 -2.25 -7.75 -7.02
N ARG A 71 -1.72 -6.93 -6.11
CA ARG A 71 -2.07 -6.97 -4.68
C ARG A 71 -3.35 -6.24 -4.38
N ALA A 72 -3.57 -5.11 -5.06
CA ALA A 72 -4.84 -4.40 -4.94
C ALA A 72 -6.00 -5.29 -5.39
N SER A 73 -5.84 -6.06 -6.47
CA SER A 73 -6.86 -7.03 -6.92
C SER A 73 -7.12 -8.13 -5.88
N LEU A 74 -6.08 -8.61 -5.18
CA LEU A 74 -6.25 -9.57 -4.09
C LEU A 74 -7.04 -8.99 -2.92
N TRP A 75 -6.86 -7.69 -2.63
CA TRP A 75 -7.50 -7.02 -1.51
C TRP A 75 -8.80 -6.29 -1.87
N GLU A 76 -9.20 -6.29 -3.15
CA GLU A 76 -10.46 -5.72 -3.62
C GLU A 76 -11.68 -6.42 -3.00
N HIS A 77 -11.56 -7.72 -2.75
CA HIS A 77 -12.58 -8.54 -2.09
C HIS A 77 -12.52 -8.47 -0.56
N PHE A 78 -11.55 -7.74 -0.01
CA PHE A 78 -11.41 -7.61 1.43
C PHE A 78 -12.53 -6.68 1.96
N PRO A 79 -13.08 -6.96 3.15
CA PRO A 79 -14.11 -6.12 3.76
C PRO A 79 -13.72 -4.65 3.76
N THR A 80 -14.66 -3.80 3.33
CA THR A 80 -14.45 -2.36 3.24
C THR A 80 -14.18 -1.79 4.62
N ILE A 81 -12.93 -1.38 4.86
CA ILE A 81 -12.53 -0.69 6.08
C ILE A 81 -12.65 0.82 5.79
N PRO A 82 -13.46 1.59 6.54
CA PRO A 82 -13.82 2.96 6.17
C PRO A 82 -12.61 3.91 6.06
N ASN A 83 -11.59 3.66 6.87
CA ASN A 83 -10.39 4.50 6.96
C ASN A 83 -9.21 3.97 6.13
N LEU A 84 -9.36 2.84 5.43
CA LEU A 84 -8.28 2.24 4.64
C LEU A 84 -8.48 2.59 3.17
N LYS A 85 -7.46 3.23 2.59
CA LYS A 85 -7.39 3.56 1.16
C LYS A 85 -6.27 2.75 0.54
N ILE A 86 -6.58 1.99 -0.50
CA ILE A 86 -5.55 1.34 -1.31
C ILE A 86 -5.18 2.31 -2.42
N GLU A 87 -3.91 2.67 -2.50
CA GLU A 87 -3.37 3.55 -3.52
C GLU A 87 -2.34 2.79 -4.35
N MET A 88 -2.38 2.96 -5.68
CA MET A 88 -1.35 2.47 -6.57
C MET A 88 -0.45 3.65 -6.93
N PRO A 89 0.86 3.60 -6.65
CA PRO A 89 1.75 4.67 -7.04
C PRO A 89 1.75 4.74 -8.57
N LYS A 90 1.31 5.87 -9.12
CA LYS A 90 1.37 6.15 -10.55
C LYS A 90 2.84 6.09 -10.97
N VAL A 91 3.23 5.03 -11.66
CA VAL A 91 4.48 5.07 -12.42
C VAL A 91 4.17 5.94 -13.61
N ASP A 92 4.51 7.22 -13.51
CA ASP A 92 4.48 8.13 -14.64
C ASP A 92 5.61 7.71 -15.58
N ILE A 93 5.38 6.65 -16.34
CA ILE A 93 6.19 6.36 -17.52
C ILE A 93 5.73 7.32 -18.61
N SER A 94 5.88 8.62 -18.35
CA SER A 94 5.95 9.60 -19.41
C SER A 94 7.24 9.28 -20.16
N LEU A 95 7.08 8.45 -21.20
CA LEU A 95 8.08 8.12 -22.21
C LEU A 95 8.45 9.38 -23.04
N SER A 96 8.45 10.57 -22.44
CA SER A 96 8.90 11.83 -23.04
C SER A 96 10.39 11.77 -23.42
N TRP A 97 11.16 10.93 -22.74
CA TRP A 97 12.54 10.57 -23.11
C TRP A 97 12.62 9.65 -24.33
N LEU A 98 11.51 9.00 -24.68
CA LEU A 98 11.41 7.97 -25.71
C LEU A 98 10.89 8.54 -27.04
N HIS A 99 11.27 9.79 -27.33
CA HIS A 99 11.01 10.52 -28.58
C HIS A 99 11.64 9.88 -29.84
N GLY A 100 11.79 8.55 -29.87
CA GLY A 100 12.13 7.72 -31.01
C GLY A 100 11.37 6.39 -31.12
N VAL A 101 10.49 6.02 -30.17
CA VAL A 101 9.70 4.78 -30.28
C VAL A 101 8.21 5.10 -30.22
N ARG A 102 7.56 4.92 -31.36
CA ARG A 102 6.12 5.05 -31.57
C ARG A 102 5.40 3.97 -30.74
N SER A 103 4.96 4.29 -29.53
CA SER A 103 4.04 3.42 -28.79
C SER A 103 2.86 4.20 -28.21
N ARG A 104 1.71 3.54 -28.26
CA ARG A 104 0.36 4.09 -28.12
C ARG A 104 0.12 4.64 -26.71
N SER A 105 -0.34 5.88 -26.66
CA SER A 105 -0.78 6.58 -25.46
C SER A 105 -2.04 5.94 -24.86
N TYR A 106 -2.00 5.61 -23.57
CA TYR A 106 -3.19 5.45 -22.74
C TYR A 106 -3.27 6.65 -21.79
N THR A 107 -4.41 7.35 -21.85
CA THR A 107 -4.74 8.56 -21.11
C THR A 107 -4.85 8.30 -19.61
N LEU A 108 -4.14 9.09 -18.80
CA LEU A 108 -4.24 9.08 -17.34
C LEU A 108 -5.22 10.15 -16.86
N TYR A 109 -6.14 9.73 -15.99
CA TYR A 109 -7.02 10.60 -15.22
C TYR A 109 -6.21 11.48 -14.26
N SER A 110 -6.68 12.72 -14.19
CA SER A 110 -6.11 13.92 -13.61
C SER A 110 -5.86 13.89 -12.09
N ASP A 111 -4.90 14.72 -11.70
CA ASP A 111 -4.72 15.45 -10.44
C ASP A 111 -4.63 14.70 -9.10
N LEU A 112 -3.52 14.89 -8.38
CA LEU A 112 -3.48 15.80 -7.21
C LEU A 112 -2.10 15.79 -6.51
N ASN A 113 -1.44 16.95 -6.60
CA ASN A 113 -0.65 17.65 -5.58
C ASN A 113 0.50 16.97 -4.81
N SER A 114 1.70 17.49 -5.11
CA SER A 114 2.65 18.13 -4.18
C SER A 114 2.58 17.75 -2.69
N CYS A 115 3.66 17.10 -2.23
CA CYS A 115 4.30 17.51 -0.98
C CYS A 115 5.29 18.65 -1.25
#